data_AF-A0A8B5XK43-F1
#
_entry.id   AF-A0A8B5XK43-F1
#
_cell.length_a   1.000
_cell.length_b   1.000
_cell.length_c   1.000
_cell.angle_alpha   90.00
_cell.angle_beta   90.00
_cell.angle_gamma   90.00
#
_symmetry.space_group_name_H-M   'P 1'
#
loop_
_entity.id
_entity.type
_entity.pdbx_description
1 polymer ?
#
loop_
_entity_poly.entity_id
_entity_poly.type
_entity_poly.pdbx_seq_one_letter_code
_entity_poly.pdbx_strand_id
1 'polypeptide(L)'
;VGDEFTEGRDEDGWLRHLYDRWRDKAAKKGHHFPEFDGFWQEGYIQLPVEKSHAVFSDFREDPEKHHLQTPSGKIEIFSEKIDAFGYEDCPGHPVWRAPLEWLGNERASTYPLMMVANNPKTRLHSQLDIGKYSQDSKINGREPVRIHPDDAAARGISDGDVVRIYNDRGSALAGVIVSDVVRPQVIQLSTGAWYDPLDRADHDSMCVHGNPNMLTLDVGSSSLGQGCVGQHALVEIERWDAELPPVKVLGPPPIRS
;
A
#
# COMPACT_ATOMS: atom_id res chain seq x y z
N VAL A 1 13.07 -35.78 -5.08
CA VAL A 1 12.54 -34.41 -4.85
C VAL A 1 12.38 -33.65 -6.16
N GLY A 2 13.41 -33.47 -6.99
CA GLY A 2 13.29 -32.81 -8.30
C GLY A 2 12.23 -33.46 -9.21
N ASP A 3 12.38 -34.75 -9.52
CA ASP A 3 11.48 -35.45 -10.46
C ASP A 3 10.04 -35.65 -9.95
N GLU A 4 9.85 -35.77 -8.64
CA GLU A 4 8.50 -35.83 -8.02
C GLU A 4 7.82 -34.46 -8.04
N PHE A 5 8.58 -33.37 -7.88
CA PHE A 5 8.05 -32.01 -7.92
C PHE A 5 7.75 -31.56 -9.35
N THR A 6 8.58 -31.96 -10.32
CA THR A 6 8.37 -31.64 -11.73
C THR A 6 7.46 -32.62 -12.45
N GLU A 7 7.08 -33.73 -11.80
CA GLU A 7 6.34 -34.85 -12.39
C GLU A 7 6.95 -35.32 -13.73
N GLY A 8 8.27 -35.22 -13.87
CA GLY A 8 8.99 -35.56 -15.11
C GLY A 8 8.77 -34.61 -16.29
N ARG A 9 8.20 -33.40 -16.07
CA ARG A 9 8.02 -32.37 -17.10
C ARG A 9 9.05 -31.24 -16.95
N ASP A 10 9.51 -30.72 -18.08
CA ASP A 10 10.24 -29.46 -18.14
C ASP A 10 9.29 -28.26 -18.20
N GLU A 11 9.84 -27.06 -18.37
CA GLU A 11 9.06 -25.81 -18.43
C GLU A 11 8.00 -25.83 -19.54
N ASP A 12 8.38 -26.23 -20.76
CA ASP A 12 7.47 -26.33 -21.91
C ASP A 12 6.38 -27.39 -21.67
N GLY A 13 6.76 -28.55 -21.13
CA GLY A 13 5.82 -29.59 -20.73
C GLY A 13 4.80 -29.12 -19.68
N TRP A 14 5.21 -28.30 -18.72
CA TRP A 14 4.30 -27.70 -17.73
C TRP A 14 3.36 -26.66 -18.34
N LEU A 15 3.85 -25.80 -19.23
CA LEU A 15 3.03 -24.81 -19.93
C LEU A 15 1.92 -25.48 -20.76
N ARG A 16 2.29 -26.50 -21.55
CA ARG A 16 1.34 -27.29 -22.34
C ARG A 16 0.32 -27.99 -21.46
N HIS A 17 0.78 -28.66 -20.40
CA HIS A 17 -0.10 -29.37 -19.47
C HIS A 17 -1.14 -28.44 -18.82
N LEU A 18 -0.71 -27.27 -18.32
CA LEU A 18 -1.60 -26.30 -17.69
C LEU A 18 -2.60 -25.71 -18.70
N TYR A 19 -2.14 -25.40 -19.90
CA TYR A 19 -2.98 -24.91 -20.99
C TYR A 19 -4.04 -25.94 -21.38
N ASP A 20 -3.65 -27.18 -21.65
CA ASP A 20 -4.57 -28.25 -22.06
C ASP A 20 -5.61 -28.53 -20.98
N ARG A 21 -5.21 -28.60 -19.70
CA ARG A 21 -6.19 -28.75 -18.60
C ARG A 21 -7.20 -27.61 -18.55
N TRP A 22 -6.77 -26.38 -18.80
CA TRP A 22 -7.67 -25.23 -18.86
C TRP A 22 -8.58 -25.30 -20.09
N ARG A 23 -8.03 -25.61 -21.27
CA ARG A 23 -8.76 -25.76 -22.52
C ARG A 23 -9.83 -26.85 -22.42
N ASP A 24 -9.50 -28.01 -21.84
CA ASP A 24 -10.44 -29.10 -21.63
C ASP A 24 -11.59 -28.70 -20.70
N LYS A 25 -11.32 -27.91 -19.66
CA LYS A 25 -12.36 -27.34 -18.79
C LYS A 25 -13.24 -26.34 -19.54
N ALA A 26 -12.67 -25.54 -20.44
CA ALA A 26 -13.42 -24.60 -21.25
C ALA A 26 -14.28 -25.31 -22.31
N ALA A 27 -13.76 -26.38 -22.93
CA ALA A 27 -14.49 -27.20 -23.89
C ALA A 27 -15.74 -27.84 -23.27
N LYS A 28 -15.65 -28.29 -22.01
CA LYS A 28 -16.81 -28.76 -21.23
C LYS A 28 -17.88 -27.68 -21.00
N LYS A 29 -17.52 -26.40 -21.11
CA LYS A 29 -18.45 -25.25 -21.06
C LYS A 29 -18.87 -24.76 -22.46
N GLY A 30 -18.53 -25.51 -23.52
CA GLY A 30 -18.86 -25.18 -24.91
C GLY A 30 -17.91 -24.20 -25.59
N HIS A 31 -16.78 -23.84 -24.95
CA HIS A 31 -15.79 -22.94 -25.52
C HIS A 31 -14.63 -23.72 -26.13
N HIS A 32 -14.37 -23.50 -27.42
CA HIS A 32 -13.29 -24.17 -28.14
C HIS A 32 -12.17 -23.18 -28.41
N PHE A 33 -10.94 -23.55 -28.03
CA PHE A 33 -9.73 -22.74 -28.16
C PHE A 33 -8.66 -23.54 -28.92
N PRO A 34 -7.68 -22.87 -29.55
CA PRO A 34 -6.66 -23.55 -30.35
C PRO A 34 -5.80 -24.52 -29.53
N GLU A 35 -5.02 -25.36 -30.21
CA GLU A 35 -3.93 -26.12 -29.57
C GLU A 35 -2.85 -25.19 -29.04
N PHE A 36 -2.05 -25.65 -28.06
CA PHE A 36 -1.02 -24.82 -27.43
C PHE A 36 -0.09 -24.15 -28.43
N ASP A 37 0.37 -24.87 -29.46
CA ASP A 37 1.28 -24.30 -30.46
C ASP A 37 0.61 -23.17 -31.25
N GLY A 38 -0.68 -23.30 -31.56
CA GLY A 38 -1.45 -22.25 -32.23
C GLY A 38 -1.65 -21.03 -31.33
N PHE A 39 -1.96 -21.24 -30.05
CA PHE A 39 -2.00 -20.18 -29.04
C PHE A 39 -0.65 -19.47 -28.91
N TRP A 40 0.43 -20.24 -28.79
CA TRP A 40 1.77 -19.74 -28.56
C TRP A 40 2.27 -18.92 -29.74
N GLN A 41 1.95 -19.36 -30.97
CA GLN A 41 2.26 -18.64 -32.19
C GLN A 41 1.46 -17.32 -32.32
N GLU A 42 0.18 -17.33 -31.96
CA GLU A 42 -0.68 -16.13 -32.01
C GLU A 42 -0.37 -15.14 -30.89
N GLY A 43 0.13 -15.63 -29.75
CA GLY A 43 0.55 -14.83 -28.59
C GLY A 43 -0.58 -14.39 -27.65
N TYR A 44 -1.84 -14.59 -28.03
CA TYR A 44 -3.01 -14.33 -27.18
C TYR A 44 -4.22 -15.17 -27.62
N ILE A 45 -5.20 -15.29 -26.72
CA ILE A 45 -6.55 -15.78 -27.04
C ILE A 45 -7.54 -14.78 -26.45
N GLN A 46 -8.50 -14.35 -27.26
CA GLN A 46 -9.63 -13.57 -26.77
C GLN A 46 -10.68 -14.50 -26.16
N LEU A 47 -10.93 -14.35 -24.86
CA LEU A 47 -11.96 -15.11 -24.16
C LEU A 47 -13.34 -14.46 -24.38
N PRO A 48 -14.42 -15.27 -24.49
CA PRO A 48 -15.78 -14.74 -24.51
C PRO A 48 -16.06 -14.03 -23.18
N VAL A 49 -16.67 -12.85 -23.27
CA VAL A 49 -17.03 -12.04 -22.11
C VAL A 49 -18.54 -12.16 -21.90
N GLU A 50 -18.95 -12.65 -20.74
CA GLU A 50 -20.34 -12.62 -20.33
C GLU A 50 -20.76 -11.20 -19.94
N LYS A 51 -22.05 -10.90 -20.07
CA LYS A 51 -22.58 -9.61 -19.60
C LYS A 51 -22.40 -9.52 -18.09
N SER A 52 -21.94 -8.36 -17.62
CA SER A 52 -21.77 -8.09 -16.20
C SER A 52 -23.07 -8.35 -15.45
N HIS A 53 -22.97 -9.19 -14.42
CA HIS A 53 -24.05 -9.50 -13.50
C HIS A 53 -23.89 -8.64 -12.25
N ALA A 54 -25.00 -8.10 -11.74
CA ALA A 54 -24.95 -7.23 -10.58
C ALA A 54 -24.63 -8.07 -9.33
N VAL A 55 -23.53 -7.76 -8.65
CA VAL A 55 -23.11 -8.47 -7.43
C VAL A 55 -24.29 -8.53 -6.44
N PHE A 56 -24.57 -9.73 -5.93
CA PHE A 56 -25.69 -10.06 -5.03
C PHE A 56 -27.11 -10.00 -5.63
N SER A 57 -27.31 -9.84 -6.95
CA SER A 57 -28.68 -9.80 -7.49
C SER A 57 -29.44 -11.11 -7.27
N ASP A 58 -28.79 -12.26 -7.44
CA ASP A 58 -29.43 -13.57 -7.23
C ASP A 58 -29.84 -13.76 -5.76
N PHE A 59 -28.97 -13.36 -4.81
CA PHE A 59 -29.28 -13.36 -3.38
C PHE A 59 -30.43 -12.41 -3.04
N ARG A 60 -30.50 -11.24 -3.70
CA ARG A 60 -31.60 -10.29 -3.54
C ARG A 60 -32.92 -10.84 -4.08
N GLU A 61 -32.89 -11.56 -5.21
CA GLU A 61 -34.06 -12.14 -5.86
C GLU A 61 -34.61 -13.34 -5.11
N ASP A 62 -33.75 -14.27 -4.68
CA ASP A 62 -34.13 -15.47 -3.93
C ASP A 62 -33.03 -15.85 -2.92
N PRO A 63 -33.06 -15.28 -1.69
CA PRO A 63 -32.02 -15.49 -0.67
C PRO A 63 -32.03 -16.90 -0.08
N GLU A 64 -33.11 -17.67 -0.20
CA GLU A 64 -33.16 -19.05 0.30
C GLU A 64 -32.40 -19.97 -0.67
N LYS A 65 -32.63 -19.80 -1.98
CA LYS A 65 -31.93 -20.55 -3.02
C LYS A 65 -30.48 -20.10 -3.20
N HIS A 66 -30.22 -18.80 -3.10
CA HIS A 66 -28.91 -18.19 -3.33
C HIS A 66 -28.31 -17.62 -2.03
N HIS A 67 -28.45 -18.35 -0.92
CA HIS A 67 -27.93 -17.95 0.39
C HIS A 67 -26.42 -17.69 0.37
N LEU A 68 -25.98 -16.76 1.22
CA LEU A 68 -24.56 -16.45 1.39
C LEU A 68 -23.85 -17.54 2.19
N GLN A 69 -22.53 -17.64 2.04
CA GLN A 69 -21.69 -18.58 2.80
C GLN A 69 -21.39 -18.09 4.22
N THR A 70 -22.42 -17.66 4.94
CA THR A 70 -22.38 -17.27 6.35
C THR A 70 -23.19 -18.27 7.19
N PRO A 71 -22.95 -18.37 8.51
CA PRO A 71 -23.76 -19.22 9.40
C PRO A 71 -25.28 -19.03 9.24
N SER A 72 -25.74 -17.78 9.05
CA SER A 72 -27.17 -17.49 8.87
C SER A 72 -27.68 -17.60 7.42
N GLY A 73 -26.80 -17.82 6.44
CA GLY A 73 -27.13 -17.71 5.02
C GLY A 73 -27.39 -16.27 4.52
N LYS A 74 -27.17 -15.25 5.36
CA LYS A 74 -27.51 -13.83 5.09
C LYS A 74 -26.33 -12.91 5.43
N ILE A 75 -26.48 -11.61 5.18
CA ILE A 75 -25.54 -10.59 5.65
C ILE A 75 -25.69 -10.49 7.17
N GLU A 76 -24.61 -10.79 7.91
CA GLU A 76 -24.59 -10.76 9.37
C GLU A 76 -24.27 -9.34 9.86
N ILE A 77 -25.29 -8.59 10.29
CA ILE A 77 -25.10 -7.30 10.98
C ILE A 77 -24.46 -7.52 12.36
N PHE A 78 -24.84 -8.62 13.02
CA PHE A 78 -24.22 -9.14 14.22
C PHE A 78 -23.72 -10.56 13.93
N SER A 79 -22.45 -10.84 14.22
CA SER A 79 -21.84 -12.15 14.09
C SER A 79 -21.60 -12.77 15.46
N GLU A 80 -22.47 -13.70 15.84
CA GLU A 80 -22.37 -14.54 17.05
C GLU A 80 -20.99 -15.22 17.14
N LYS A 81 -20.44 -15.63 15.99
CA LYS A 81 -19.15 -16.30 15.91
C LYS A 81 -18.00 -15.38 16.34
N ILE A 82 -18.02 -14.11 15.92
CA ILE A 82 -17.00 -13.12 16.30
C ILE A 82 -17.19 -12.74 17.77
N ASP A 83 -18.42 -12.50 18.20
CA ASP A 83 -18.74 -12.15 19.59
C ASP A 83 -18.22 -13.21 20.58
N ALA A 84 -18.39 -14.49 20.24
CA ALA A 84 -17.94 -15.62 21.05
C ALA A 84 -16.40 -15.70 21.23
N PHE A 85 -15.60 -14.98 20.44
CA PHE A 85 -14.15 -14.91 20.67
C PHE A 85 -13.79 -14.04 21.88
N GLY A 86 -14.69 -13.15 22.32
CA GLY A 86 -14.46 -12.30 23.48
C GLY A 86 -13.33 -11.27 23.29
N TYR A 87 -13.03 -10.88 22.05
CA TYR A 87 -12.01 -9.87 21.76
C TYR A 87 -12.51 -8.47 22.09
N GLU A 88 -11.79 -7.76 22.96
CA GLU A 88 -12.11 -6.38 23.35
C GLU A 88 -12.02 -5.41 22.16
N ASP A 89 -11.14 -5.69 21.20
CA ASP A 89 -10.86 -4.84 20.04
C ASP A 89 -11.65 -5.20 18.77
N CYS A 90 -12.50 -6.23 18.83
CA CYS A 90 -13.29 -6.70 17.69
C CYS A 90 -14.60 -7.38 18.13
N PRO A 91 -15.63 -6.60 18.54
CA PRO A 91 -16.91 -7.16 18.97
C PRO A 91 -17.73 -7.71 17.79
N GLY A 92 -18.82 -8.44 18.10
CA GLY A 92 -19.67 -9.09 17.10
C GLY A 92 -20.39 -8.16 16.10
N HIS A 93 -20.34 -6.84 16.29
CA HIS A 93 -20.95 -5.87 15.36
C HIS A 93 -20.07 -4.61 15.21
N PRO A 94 -20.29 -3.80 14.16
CA PRO A 94 -19.55 -2.55 13.97
C PRO A 94 -19.75 -1.59 15.14
N VAL A 95 -18.65 -1.02 15.63
CA VAL A 95 -18.61 0.01 16.67
C VAL A 95 -17.55 1.04 16.34
N TRP A 96 -17.73 2.28 16.83
CA TRP A 96 -16.65 3.26 16.85
C TRP A 96 -15.68 2.94 17.98
N ARG A 97 -14.38 2.90 17.67
CA ARG A 97 -13.29 2.88 18.65
C ARG A 97 -12.30 3.97 18.28
N ALA A 98 -11.81 4.69 19.29
CA ALA A 98 -10.77 5.68 19.06
C ALA A 98 -9.51 4.97 18.51
N PRO A 99 -8.91 5.45 17.40
CA PRO A 99 -7.65 4.91 16.90
C PRO A 99 -6.51 5.12 17.91
N LEU A 100 -5.48 4.27 17.83
CA LEU A 100 -4.26 4.41 18.65
C LEU A 100 -3.59 5.78 18.43
N GLU A 101 -3.67 6.31 17.21
CA GLU A 101 -3.04 7.57 16.82
C GLU A 101 -3.95 8.34 15.85
N TRP A 102 -4.44 9.50 16.29
CA TRP A 102 -5.27 10.43 15.51
C TRP A 102 -5.29 11.82 16.18
N LEU A 103 -5.78 12.84 15.47
CA LEU A 103 -5.76 14.24 15.93
C LEU A 103 -6.54 14.52 17.23
N GLY A 104 -7.43 13.62 17.66
CA GLY A 104 -8.14 13.72 18.93
C GLY A 104 -7.43 13.04 20.11
N ASN A 105 -6.26 12.45 19.90
CA ASN A 105 -5.47 11.81 20.96
C ASN A 105 -4.48 12.80 21.60
N GLU A 106 -4.06 12.57 22.85
CA GLU A 106 -3.12 13.44 23.58
C GLU A 106 -1.81 13.65 22.82
N ARG A 107 -1.34 12.64 22.10
CA ARG A 107 -0.15 12.70 21.24
C ARG A 107 -0.17 13.85 20.23
N ALA A 108 -1.36 14.32 19.82
CA ALA A 108 -1.50 15.46 18.91
C ALA A 108 -1.00 16.78 19.52
N SER A 109 -0.84 16.88 20.84
CA SER A 109 -0.21 18.07 21.46
C SER A 109 1.27 18.19 21.14
N THR A 110 1.93 17.07 20.83
CA THR A 110 3.36 17.00 20.49
C THR A 110 3.57 16.87 18.99
N TYR A 111 2.70 16.12 18.32
CA TYR A 111 2.75 15.84 16.88
C TYR A 111 1.42 16.22 16.24
N PRO A 112 1.19 17.51 15.94
CA PRO A 112 -0.15 18.04 15.61
C PRO A 112 -0.59 17.78 14.16
N LEU A 113 0.24 17.13 13.33
CA LEU A 113 -0.09 16.88 11.93
C LEU A 113 -0.35 15.39 11.70
N MET A 114 -1.47 15.07 11.04
CA MET A 114 -1.74 13.73 10.55
C MET A 114 -1.09 13.54 9.18
N MET A 115 -0.03 12.74 9.12
CA MET A 115 0.56 12.31 7.86
C MET A 115 -0.27 11.17 7.26
N VAL A 116 -0.61 11.29 5.97
CA VAL A 116 -1.24 10.23 5.18
C VAL A 116 -0.23 9.65 4.19
N ALA A 117 0.02 8.35 4.32
CA ALA A 117 0.94 7.57 3.49
C ALA A 117 0.18 6.81 2.38
N ASN A 118 -0.32 7.55 1.39
CA ASN A 118 -1.08 6.99 0.26
C ASN A 118 -0.17 6.36 -0.80
N ASN A 119 -0.75 5.63 -1.75
CA ASN A 119 -0.02 5.14 -2.92
C ASN A 119 0.43 6.30 -3.84
N PRO A 120 1.67 6.26 -4.35
CA PRO A 120 2.21 7.30 -5.21
C PRO A 120 1.53 7.33 -6.58
N LYS A 121 1.45 8.53 -7.18
CA LYS A 121 0.96 8.72 -8.56
C LYS A 121 2.03 8.43 -9.62
N THR A 122 3.30 8.58 -9.27
CA THR A 122 4.43 8.63 -10.20
C THR A 122 5.20 7.32 -10.34
N ARG A 123 4.78 6.29 -9.61
CA ARG A 123 5.43 4.97 -9.54
C ARG A 123 4.45 3.92 -9.02
N LEU A 124 4.82 2.63 -9.12
CA LEU A 124 4.06 1.52 -8.57
C LEU A 124 4.72 1.05 -7.27
N HIS A 125 4.19 1.46 -6.12
CA HIS A 125 4.86 1.30 -4.83
C HIS A 125 6.31 1.85 -4.91
N SER A 126 7.33 1.01 -4.71
CA SER A 126 8.74 1.37 -4.87
C SER A 126 9.31 1.09 -6.25
N GLN A 127 8.57 0.40 -7.12
CA GLN A 127 9.04 0.12 -8.49
C GLN A 127 9.15 1.43 -9.25
N LEU A 128 10.26 1.61 -9.98
CA LEU A 128 10.54 2.80 -10.78
C LEU A 128 10.78 4.08 -9.95
N ASP A 129 11.14 3.97 -8.67
CA ASP A 129 11.50 5.18 -7.91
C ASP A 129 12.70 5.91 -8.54
N ILE A 130 13.67 5.18 -9.09
CA ILE A 130 14.77 5.71 -9.92
C ILE A 130 14.34 6.22 -11.32
N GLY A 131 13.12 5.91 -11.74
CA GLY A 131 12.62 6.22 -13.08
C GLY A 131 12.37 7.72 -13.25
N LYS A 132 12.54 8.22 -14.47
CA LYS A 132 12.44 9.65 -14.79
C LYS A 132 11.14 10.29 -14.26
N TYR A 133 9.99 9.64 -14.43
CA TYR A 133 8.70 10.19 -13.99
C TYR A 133 8.60 10.34 -12.45
N SER A 134 9.21 9.44 -11.68
CA SER A 134 9.30 9.57 -10.21
C SER A 134 10.27 10.68 -9.85
N GLN A 135 11.46 10.69 -10.44
CA GLN A 135 12.52 11.66 -10.15
C GLN A 135 12.11 13.10 -10.49
N ASP A 136 11.43 13.32 -11.63
CA ASP A 136 10.93 14.64 -12.04
C ASP A 136 9.90 15.23 -11.06
N SER A 137 9.28 14.41 -10.21
CA SER A 137 8.32 14.86 -9.19
C SER A 137 8.95 15.25 -7.85
N LYS A 138 10.24 14.94 -7.66
CA LYS A 138 10.97 15.18 -6.42
C LYS A 138 11.42 16.63 -6.32
N ILE A 139 11.34 17.20 -5.13
CA ILE A 139 11.77 18.58 -4.86
C ILE A 139 13.13 18.51 -4.17
N ASN A 140 14.14 19.10 -4.80
CA ASN A 140 15.55 18.97 -4.38
C ASN A 140 15.98 17.49 -4.20
N GLY A 141 15.45 16.57 -5.01
CA GLY A 141 15.74 15.14 -4.91
C GLY A 141 15.04 14.40 -3.77
N ARG A 142 14.14 15.06 -3.02
CA ARG A 142 13.38 14.46 -1.91
C ARG A 142 11.97 14.14 -2.35
N GLU A 143 11.40 13.12 -1.75
CA GLU A 143 10.00 12.77 -1.95
C GLU A 143 9.10 13.98 -1.60
N PRO A 144 8.11 14.33 -2.45
CA PRO A 144 7.25 15.46 -2.19
C PRO A 144 6.30 15.21 -1.03
N VAL A 145 6.27 16.15 -0.08
CA VAL A 145 5.23 16.25 0.95
C VAL A 145 4.29 17.41 0.60
N ARG A 146 2.97 17.13 0.56
CA ARG A 146 1.96 18.19 0.47
C ARG A 146 1.55 18.67 1.84
N ILE A 147 1.42 19.98 2.01
CA ILE A 147 1.02 20.64 3.25
C ILE A 147 0.07 21.80 2.94
N HIS A 148 -0.93 22.02 3.80
CA HIS A 148 -1.89 23.12 3.67
C HIS A 148 -1.18 24.48 3.86
N PRO A 149 -1.57 25.55 3.13
CA PRO A 149 -0.95 26.87 3.24
C PRO A 149 -0.87 27.41 4.67
N ASP A 150 -1.93 27.25 5.47
CA ASP A 150 -1.95 27.74 6.86
C ASP A 150 -0.95 27.00 7.75
N ASP A 151 -0.80 25.69 7.58
CA ASP A 151 0.13 24.89 8.39
C ASP A 151 1.59 25.17 8.01
N ALA A 152 1.84 25.42 6.72
CA ALA A 152 3.14 25.85 6.21
C ALA A 152 3.50 27.25 6.74
N ALA A 153 2.58 28.21 6.65
CA ALA A 153 2.77 29.57 7.13
C ALA A 153 3.05 29.61 8.65
N ALA A 154 2.31 28.82 9.44
CA ALA A 154 2.51 28.70 10.89
C ALA A 154 3.92 28.19 11.27
N ARG A 155 4.62 27.52 10.35
CA ARG A 155 5.94 26.93 10.54
C ARG A 155 7.05 27.65 9.76
N GLY A 156 6.73 28.74 9.06
CA GLY A 156 7.69 29.46 8.22
C GLY A 156 8.23 28.63 7.03
N ILE A 157 7.41 27.69 6.54
CA ILE A 157 7.72 26.80 5.41
C ILE A 157 7.12 27.39 4.13
N SER A 158 7.90 27.38 3.05
CA SER A 158 7.49 27.81 1.71
C SER A 158 7.48 26.65 0.72
N ASP A 159 6.82 26.85 -0.42
CA ASP A 159 6.87 25.90 -1.53
C ASP A 159 8.32 25.71 -2.03
N GLY A 160 8.72 24.48 -2.30
CA GLY A 160 10.09 24.16 -2.72
C GLY A 160 11.10 23.95 -1.58
N ASP A 161 10.76 24.31 -0.34
CA ASP A 161 11.63 24.07 0.82
C ASP A 161 11.87 22.56 1.04
N VAL A 162 12.97 22.22 1.70
CA VAL A 162 13.16 20.89 2.26
C VAL A 162 12.83 20.95 3.74
N VAL A 163 12.16 19.92 4.23
CA VAL A 163 11.67 19.81 5.61
C VAL A 163 12.06 18.48 6.21
N ARG A 164 12.20 18.45 7.53
CA ARG A 164 12.28 17.22 8.32
C ARG A 164 10.90 16.92 8.88
N ILE A 165 10.36 15.75 8.55
CA ILE A 165 9.14 15.20 9.13
C ILE A 165 9.57 14.18 10.18
N TYR A 166 9.01 14.26 11.38
CA TYR A 166 9.48 13.43 12.48
C TYR A 166 8.41 13.11 13.52
N ASN A 167 8.67 12.05 14.27
CA ASN A 167 8.09 11.78 15.58
C ASN A 167 9.12 11.04 16.45
N ASP A 168 8.68 10.45 17.56
CA ASP A 168 9.49 9.63 18.47
C ASP A 168 9.98 8.31 17.87
N ARG A 169 9.40 7.84 16.76
CA ARG A 169 9.82 6.60 16.09
C ARG A 169 10.92 6.81 15.07
N GLY A 170 10.97 7.98 14.44
CA GLY A 170 11.94 8.26 13.39
C GLY A 170 11.71 9.58 12.69
N SER A 171 12.45 9.76 11.60
CA SER A 171 12.35 10.97 10.78
C SER A 171 12.73 10.73 9.32
N ALA A 172 12.23 11.61 8.45
CA ALA A 172 12.59 11.63 7.04
C ALA A 172 12.66 13.07 6.51
N LEU A 173 13.53 13.31 5.52
CA LEU A 173 13.51 14.53 4.73
C LEU A 173 12.49 14.42 3.60
N ALA A 174 11.76 15.49 3.36
CA ALA A 174 10.82 15.61 2.26
C ALA A 174 10.93 17.00 1.63
N GLY A 175 10.54 17.14 0.36
CA GLY A 175 10.48 18.44 -0.29
C GLY A 175 9.05 18.96 -0.39
N VAL A 176 8.84 20.24 -0.16
CA VAL A 176 7.51 20.80 0.12
C VAL A 176 6.76 21.16 -1.16
N ILE A 177 5.49 20.77 -1.20
CA ILE A 177 4.47 21.31 -2.10
C ILE A 177 3.38 21.95 -1.24
N VAL A 178 3.25 23.27 -1.29
CA VAL A 178 2.16 23.98 -0.60
C VAL A 178 0.89 23.88 -1.44
N SER A 179 -0.18 23.32 -0.85
CA SER A 179 -1.43 23.09 -1.58
C SER A 179 -2.63 22.98 -0.63
N ASP A 180 -3.75 23.59 -1.02
CA ASP A 180 -5.04 23.52 -0.35
C ASP A 180 -5.84 22.23 -0.64
N VAL A 181 -5.28 21.32 -1.45
CA VAL A 181 -5.88 19.99 -1.74
C VAL A 181 -5.90 19.10 -0.51
N VAL A 182 -4.93 19.27 0.41
CA VAL A 182 -4.94 18.63 1.72
C VAL A 182 -5.55 19.59 2.74
N ARG A 183 -6.41 19.09 3.64
CA ARG A 183 -7.02 19.93 4.68
C ARG A 183 -5.98 20.40 5.72
N PRO A 184 -6.26 21.46 6.49
CA PRO A 184 -5.43 21.82 7.64
C PRO A 184 -5.21 20.65 8.61
N GLN A 185 -4.02 20.61 9.21
CA GLN A 185 -3.48 19.55 10.08
C GLN A 185 -3.27 18.19 9.39
N VAL A 186 -3.31 18.13 8.06
CA VAL A 186 -3.01 16.92 7.29
C VAL A 186 -1.87 17.20 6.32
N ILE A 187 -0.87 16.30 6.32
CA ILE A 187 0.17 16.28 5.30
C ILE A 187 0.11 14.97 4.52
N GLN A 188 0.54 15.00 3.27
CA GLN A 188 0.56 13.82 2.41
C GLN A 188 1.98 13.52 1.96
N LEU A 189 2.51 12.36 2.36
CA LEU A 189 3.81 11.84 1.91
C LEU A 189 3.58 10.42 1.38
N SER A 190 3.61 10.26 0.05
CA SER A 190 3.27 8.98 -0.57
C SER A 190 4.33 7.90 -0.31
N THR A 191 3.89 6.64 -0.22
CA THR A 191 4.77 5.49 0.01
C THR A 191 5.69 5.21 -1.19
N GLY A 192 6.70 4.37 -0.97
CA GLY A 192 7.51 3.79 -2.04
C GLY A 192 8.82 4.51 -2.35
N ALA A 193 9.09 5.69 -1.77
CA ALA A 193 10.43 6.25 -1.81
C ALA A 193 11.42 5.29 -1.17
N TRP A 194 12.52 5.00 -1.87
CA TRP A 194 13.53 4.06 -1.38
C TRP A 194 14.16 4.59 -0.10
N TYR A 195 14.28 3.74 0.92
CA TYR A 195 14.92 4.12 2.18
C TYR A 195 16.40 4.42 1.97
N ASP A 196 16.84 5.56 2.46
CA ASP A 196 18.23 6.00 2.38
C ASP A 196 18.64 6.64 3.72
N PRO A 197 19.28 5.90 4.63
CA PRO A 197 19.70 6.44 5.91
C PRO A 197 20.84 7.45 5.75
N LEU A 198 20.79 8.52 6.55
CA LEU A 198 21.87 9.50 6.64
C LEU A 198 23.19 8.81 7.03
N ASP A 199 23.14 7.97 8.06
CA ASP A 199 24.20 7.09 8.53
C ASP A 199 23.71 5.63 8.51
N ARG A 200 24.40 4.77 7.74
CA ARG A 200 24.06 3.35 7.60
C ARG A 200 24.41 2.52 8.83
N ALA A 201 25.28 3.02 9.70
CA ALA A 201 25.66 2.33 10.93
C ALA A 201 24.71 2.62 12.10
N ASP A 202 23.87 3.65 11.97
CA ASP A 202 22.91 4.06 12.98
C ASP A 202 21.51 3.52 12.66
N HIS A 203 20.93 2.76 13.59
CA HIS A 203 19.60 2.17 13.45
C HIS A 203 18.49 3.22 13.51
N ASP A 204 18.72 4.34 14.20
CA ASP A 204 17.74 5.42 14.36
C ASP A 204 17.94 6.53 13.31
N SER A 205 18.75 6.25 12.29
CA SER A 205 19.13 7.25 11.31
C SER A 205 17.95 7.75 10.48
N MET A 206 17.85 9.07 10.35
CA MET A 206 16.90 9.75 9.49
C MET A 206 17.01 9.27 8.04
N CYS A 207 15.87 9.04 7.39
CA CYS A 207 15.83 8.79 5.95
C CYS A 207 15.97 10.10 5.16
N VAL A 208 17.03 10.25 4.36
CA VAL A 208 17.29 11.50 3.61
C VAL A 208 16.48 11.64 2.32
N HIS A 209 15.77 10.58 1.91
CA HIS A 209 15.03 10.54 0.65
C HIS A 209 13.52 10.75 0.80
N GLY A 210 12.93 10.39 1.95
CA GLY A 210 11.51 10.63 2.23
C GLY A 210 10.63 9.38 2.30
N ASN A 211 11.12 8.29 2.89
CA ASN A 211 10.31 7.10 3.11
C ASN A 211 9.36 7.31 4.32
N PRO A 212 8.02 7.34 4.14
CA PRO A 212 7.08 7.59 5.24
C PRO A 212 7.04 6.47 6.28
N ASN A 213 7.48 5.25 5.95
CA ASN A 213 7.43 4.13 6.90
C ASN A 213 8.41 4.27 8.08
N MET A 214 9.30 5.27 8.05
CA MET A 214 10.11 5.66 9.21
C MET A 214 9.27 6.24 10.36
N LEU A 215 8.03 6.63 10.07
CA LEU A 215 7.16 7.39 10.98
C LEU A 215 5.96 6.58 11.44
N THR A 216 5.67 5.45 10.79
CA THR A 216 4.43 4.68 10.99
C THR A 216 4.55 3.68 12.13
N LEU A 217 3.40 3.34 12.70
CA LEU A 217 3.30 2.36 13.77
C LEU A 217 3.21 0.94 13.18
N ASP A 218 3.98 0.01 13.74
CA ASP A 218 3.93 -1.41 13.40
C ASP A 218 3.20 -2.20 14.49
N VAL A 219 1.87 -2.29 14.35
CA VAL A 219 1.00 -3.11 15.19
C VAL A 219 -0.11 -3.73 14.33
N GLY A 220 -0.68 -4.85 14.79
CA GLY A 220 -1.85 -5.45 14.16
C GLY A 220 -3.10 -4.59 14.32
N SER A 221 -3.99 -4.61 13.31
CA SER A 221 -5.24 -3.84 13.31
C SER A 221 -6.21 -4.19 14.45
N SER A 222 -6.31 -5.47 14.79
CA SER A 222 -7.05 -6.02 15.93
C SER A 222 -6.64 -7.47 16.18
N SER A 223 -7.07 -8.03 17.31
CA SER A 223 -6.88 -9.44 17.67
C SER A 223 -7.38 -10.39 16.59
N LEU A 224 -8.45 -10.01 15.87
CA LEU A 224 -9.00 -10.80 14.77
C LEU A 224 -8.20 -10.68 13.48
N GLY A 225 -7.91 -9.45 13.03
CA GLY A 225 -7.41 -9.19 11.69
C GLY A 225 -5.89 -9.27 11.55
N GLN A 226 -5.15 -8.85 12.58
CA GLN A 226 -3.68 -8.73 12.57
C GLN A 226 -3.13 -8.04 11.30
N GLY A 227 -3.92 -7.14 10.70
CA GLY A 227 -3.58 -6.46 9.46
C GLY A 227 -2.71 -5.23 9.68
N CYS A 228 -2.14 -4.71 8.60
CA CYS A 228 -1.30 -3.51 8.62
C CYS A 228 -2.10 -2.23 8.94
N VAL A 229 -1.51 -1.34 9.76
CA VAL A 229 -2.07 -0.01 10.12
C VAL A 229 -1.21 1.17 9.63
N GLY A 230 -0.16 0.91 8.85
CA GLY A 230 0.86 1.89 8.45
C GLY A 230 0.44 2.96 7.43
N GLN A 231 -0.84 3.29 7.33
CA GLN A 231 -1.35 4.29 6.36
C GLN A 231 -1.31 5.72 6.89
N HIS A 232 -1.16 5.91 8.20
CA HIS A 232 -1.08 7.25 8.79
C HIS A 232 -0.22 7.27 10.05
N ALA A 233 0.30 8.45 10.40
CA ALA A 233 1.05 8.70 11.64
C ALA A 233 0.90 10.16 12.06
N LEU A 234 0.84 10.44 13.37
CA LEU A 234 1.00 11.80 13.85
C LEU A 234 2.48 12.16 13.80
N VAL A 235 2.75 13.33 13.27
CA VAL A 235 4.09 13.86 13.05
C VAL A 235 4.13 15.35 13.38
N GLU A 236 5.34 15.87 13.51
CA GLU A 236 5.64 17.28 13.35
C GLU A 236 6.56 17.47 12.14
N ILE A 237 6.59 18.70 11.62
CA ILE A 237 7.40 19.10 10.48
C ILE A 237 8.12 20.41 10.79
N GLU A 238 9.38 20.50 10.37
CA GLU A 238 10.18 21.72 10.50
C GLU A 238 11.01 21.94 9.23
N ARG A 239 11.35 23.20 8.94
CA ARG A 239 12.23 23.53 7.81
C ARG A 239 13.63 23.01 8.06
N TRP A 240 14.24 22.43 7.03
CA TRP A 240 15.62 21.97 7.05
C TRP A 240 16.56 23.07 6.57
N ASP A 241 17.23 23.74 7.51
CA ASP A 241 18.13 24.86 7.22
C ASP A 241 19.61 24.46 7.05
N ALA A 242 19.95 23.19 7.31
CA ALA A 242 21.31 22.68 7.18
C ALA A 242 21.63 22.30 5.72
N GLU A 243 22.92 22.06 5.43
CA GLU A 243 23.33 21.52 4.14
C GLU A 243 22.60 20.21 3.85
N LEU A 244 22.12 20.08 2.61
CA LEU A 244 21.29 18.97 2.18
C LEU A 244 22.14 17.70 1.96
N PRO A 245 21.94 16.62 2.76
CA PRO A 245 22.70 15.39 2.58
C PRO A 245 22.42 14.75 1.21
N PRO A 246 23.41 14.17 0.52
CA PRO A 246 23.17 13.55 -0.78
C PRO A 246 22.26 12.33 -0.66
N VAL A 247 21.39 12.12 -1.65
CA VAL A 247 20.64 10.86 -1.83
C VAL A 247 21.56 9.86 -2.53
N LYS A 248 21.90 8.78 -1.82
CA LYS A 248 22.87 7.75 -2.22
C LYS A 248 22.17 6.51 -2.79
N VAL A 249 20.91 6.25 -2.41
CA VAL A 249 20.19 5.00 -2.77
C VAL A 249 19.92 4.86 -4.27
N LEU A 250 19.99 5.95 -5.04
CA LEU A 250 19.78 5.94 -6.49
C LEU A 250 21.04 5.55 -7.27
N GLY A 251 22.21 5.55 -6.63
CA GLY A 251 23.48 5.15 -7.22
C GLY A 251 23.73 3.65 -7.09
N PRO A 252 24.58 3.07 -7.95
CA PRO A 252 25.02 1.69 -7.77
C PRO A 252 25.77 1.53 -6.43
N PRO A 253 25.67 0.35 -5.78
CA PRO A 253 26.46 0.09 -4.59
C PRO A 253 27.96 0.10 -4.93
N PRO A 254 28.83 0.53 -4.00
CA PRO A 254 30.27 0.44 -4.21
C PRO A 254 30.67 -1.03 -4.40
N ILE A 255 31.34 -1.33 -5.52
CA ILE A 255 31.93 -2.65 -5.76
C ILE A 255 33.17 -2.76 -4.88
N ARG A 256 33.15 -3.67 -3.89
CA ARG A 256 34.35 -4.01 -3.14
C ARG A 256 35.16 -5.01 -3.98
N SER A 257 36.35 -4.60 -4.42
CA SER A 257 37.38 -5.48 -5.00
C SER A 257 38.13 -6.24 -3.93
#